data_AF-A0A1H0CU89-F1
#
_entry.id   AF-A0A1H0CU89-F1
#
_cell.length_a   1.000
_cell.length_b   1.000
_cell.length_c   1.000
_cell.angle_alpha   90.00
_cell.angle_beta   90.00
_cell.angle_gamma   90.00
#
_symmetry.space_group_name_H-M   'P 1'
#
loop_
_entity.id
_entity.type
_entity.pdbx_description
1 polymer ?
#
loop_
_entity_poly.entity_id
_entity_poly.type
_entity_poly.pdbx_seq_one_letter_code
_entity_poly.pdbx_strand_id
1 'polypeptide(L)'
;MVDTTLWLAELKTLEAAGWPAYLNQRSGLPGPRANIELIAVVARAADPGTIEELLADGGEYTTACAAAALGFRATDEKFERRARELAKDERWRVREAVTIGLQLLGDSDLQTLFSLVRAWADDEDPLVQRAAAVAICEPRLLRTSEAARIAIEVCQRTTDHLIALPAQARKTPAARTLRKSLGYCWSVAVAADPGAGLPVFAALDVGDPDMAWIVTQNRRKKRLAKLLEDSQR
;
A
#
# COMPACT_ATOMS: atom_id res chain seq x y z
N MET A 1 -10.59 12.42 18.57
CA MET A 1 -11.00 11.54 17.46
C MET A 1 -11.34 12.47 16.31
N VAL A 2 -10.73 12.30 15.14
CA VAL A 2 -11.04 13.14 13.98
C VAL A 2 -12.47 12.85 13.54
N ASP A 3 -13.30 13.89 13.40
CA ASP A 3 -14.69 13.72 12.98
C ASP A 3 -14.77 13.59 11.45
N THR A 4 -14.62 12.36 10.96
CA THR A 4 -14.75 12.04 9.54
C THR A 4 -16.16 12.29 9.00
N THR A 5 -17.17 12.32 9.87
CA THR A 5 -18.57 12.56 9.50
C THR A 5 -18.78 14.02 9.11
N LEU A 6 -18.15 14.93 9.86
CA LEU A 6 -18.15 16.36 9.54
C LEU A 6 -17.53 16.63 8.17
N TRP A 7 -16.36 16.07 7.86
CA TRP A 7 -15.75 16.25 6.54
C TRP A 7 -16.59 15.68 5.40
N LEU A 8 -17.21 14.52 5.60
CA LEU A 8 -18.11 13.97 4.59
C LEU A 8 -19.32 14.89 4.37
N ALA A 9 -19.89 15.47 5.44
CA ALA A 9 -20.99 16.42 5.35
C ALA A 9 -20.55 17.70 4.60
N GLU A 10 -19.40 18.27 4.95
CA GLU A 10 -18.85 19.46 4.29
C GLU A 10 -18.58 19.20 2.80
N LEU A 11 -17.91 18.10 2.44
CA LEU A 11 -17.63 17.74 1.04
C LEU A 11 -18.91 17.57 0.21
N LYS A 12 -19.98 17.03 0.79
CA LYS A 12 -21.30 16.89 0.11
C LYS A 12 -21.99 18.20 -0.19
N THR A 13 -21.60 19.31 0.45
CA THR A 13 -22.13 20.65 0.15
C THR A 13 -21.39 21.34 -0.98
N LEU A 14 -20.26 20.80 -1.43
CA LEU A 14 -19.42 21.38 -2.46
C LEU A 14 -19.69 20.73 -3.81
N GLU A 15 -19.75 21.55 -4.85
CA GLU A 15 -19.56 21.07 -6.22
C GLU A 15 -18.12 20.58 -6.43
N ALA A 16 -17.90 19.67 -7.38
CA ALA A 16 -16.59 19.05 -7.64
C ALA A 16 -15.46 20.07 -7.78
N ALA A 17 -15.70 21.19 -8.49
CA ALA A 17 -14.73 22.27 -8.69
C ALA A 17 -14.27 22.96 -7.38
N GLY A 18 -15.06 22.86 -6.30
CA GLY A 18 -14.73 23.41 -4.98
C GLY A 18 -13.85 22.50 -4.12
N TRP A 19 -13.74 21.21 -4.47
CA TRP A 19 -13.01 20.23 -3.67
C TRP A 19 -11.50 20.52 -3.58
N PRO A 20 -10.77 20.86 -4.67
CA PRO A 20 -9.34 21.12 -4.58
C PRO A 20 -8.97 22.18 -3.55
N ALA A 21 -9.67 23.33 -3.56
CA ALA A 21 -9.44 24.42 -2.63
C ALA A 21 -9.71 24.01 -1.17
N TYR A 22 -10.82 23.30 -0.93
CA TYR A 22 -11.19 22.82 0.39
C TYR A 22 -10.15 21.83 0.96
N LEU A 23 -9.69 20.90 0.13
CA LEU A 23 -8.74 19.85 0.50
C LEU A 23 -7.34 20.42 0.76
N ASN A 24 -6.86 21.34 -0.08
CA ASN A 24 -5.55 21.96 0.08
C ASN A 24 -5.42 22.72 1.41
N GLN A 25 -6.48 23.41 1.85
CA GLN A 25 -6.53 24.09 3.16
C GLN A 25 -6.43 23.13 4.36
N ARG A 26 -6.80 21.85 4.18
CA ARG A 26 -6.84 20.82 5.23
C ARG A 26 -5.79 19.72 5.01
N SER A 27 -4.85 19.96 4.09
CA SER A 27 -3.88 18.96 3.65
C SER A 27 -2.86 18.58 4.70
N GLY A 28 -2.53 19.50 5.61
CA GLY A 28 -1.37 19.40 6.49
C GLY A 28 -0.03 19.69 5.78
N LEU A 29 -0.04 20.07 4.51
CA LEU A 29 1.15 20.43 3.72
C LEU A 29 1.44 21.93 3.79
N PRO A 30 2.73 22.34 3.75
CA PRO A 30 3.94 21.55 3.51
C PRO A 30 4.51 20.83 4.76
N GLY A 31 3.72 20.61 5.81
CA GLY A 31 4.14 19.89 7.01
C GLY A 31 4.58 18.43 6.77
N PRO A 32 5.19 17.79 7.79
CA PRO A 32 5.78 16.46 7.63
C PRO A 32 4.75 15.36 7.39
N ARG A 33 3.47 15.58 7.76
CA ARG A 33 2.39 14.60 7.62
C ARG A 33 1.22 15.21 6.86
N ALA A 34 0.80 14.51 5.81
CA ALA A 34 -0.47 14.79 5.16
C ALA A 34 -1.64 14.27 6.02
N ASN A 35 -2.82 14.85 5.85
CA ASN A 35 -4.05 14.43 6.51
C ASN A 35 -4.61 13.14 5.84
N ILE A 36 -4.10 11.98 6.27
CA ILE A 36 -4.47 10.68 5.68
C ILE A 36 -5.91 10.28 5.99
N GLU A 37 -6.46 10.77 7.10
CA GLU A 37 -7.85 10.54 7.48
C GLU A 37 -8.79 11.20 6.46
N LEU A 38 -8.50 12.43 6.03
CA LEU A 38 -9.26 13.12 4.99
C LEU A 38 -9.05 12.47 3.61
N ILE A 39 -7.85 12.00 3.27
CA ILE A 39 -7.63 11.19 2.04
C ILE A 39 -8.57 9.98 2.03
N ALA A 40 -8.71 9.27 3.15
CA ALA A 40 -9.60 8.11 3.24
C ALA A 40 -11.09 8.48 3.11
N VAL A 41 -11.52 9.64 3.63
CA VAL A 41 -12.89 10.15 3.41
C VAL A 41 -13.11 10.44 1.92
N VAL A 42 -12.18 11.15 1.28
CA VAL A 42 -12.25 11.47 -0.15
C VAL A 42 -12.27 10.22 -1.00
N ALA A 43 -11.45 9.22 -0.67
CA ALA A 43 -11.38 7.96 -1.41
C ALA A 43 -12.75 7.29 -1.54
N ARG A 44 -13.58 7.34 -0.49
CA ARG A 44 -14.93 6.78 -0.51
C ARG A 44 -15.93 7.70 -1.20
N ALA A 45 -15.82 9.01 -1.00
CA ALA A 45 -16.82 9.99 -1.41
C ALA A 45 -16.71 10.51 -2.85
N ALA A 46 -15.49 10.64 -3.40
CA ALA A 46 -15.27 11.27 -4.70
C ALA A 46 -15.87 10.46 -5.85
N ASP A 47 -16.76 11.07 -6.62
CA ASP A 47 -17.26 10.50 -7.87
C ASP A 47 -16.23 10.68 -9.01
N PRO A 48 -16.45 10.08 -10.19
CA PRO A 48 -15.49 10.19 -11.30
C PRO A 48 -15.21 11.64 -11.73
N GLY A 49 -16.20 12.53 -11.72
CA GLY A 49 -16.01 13.94 -12.07
C GLY A 49 -15.11 14.65 -11.06
N THR A 50 -15.32 14.39 -9.77
CA THR A 50 -14.48 14.91 -8.70
C THR A 50 -13.04 14.39 -8.80
N ILE A 51 -12.85 13.12 -9.16
CA ILE A 51 -11.50 12.57 -9.38
C ILE A 51 -10.78 13.33 -10.49
N GLU A 52 -11.46 13.68 -11.59
CA GLU A 52 -10.84 14.48 -12.66
C GLU A 52 -10.46 15.88 -12.19
N GLU A 53 -11.32 16.57 -11.45
CA GLU A 53 -11.02 17.90 -10.88
C GLU A 53 -9.78 17.87 -9.98
N LEU A 54 -9.67 16.83 -9.13
CA LEU A 54 -8.53 16.66 -8.23
C LEU A 54 -7.21 16.38 -8.98
N LEU A 55 -7.27 15.66 -10.10
CA LEU A 55 -6.10 15.43 -10.94
C LEU A 55 -5.73 16.66 -11.75
N ALA A 56 -6.71 17.44 -12.21
CA ALA A 56 -6.51 18.67 -12.97
C ALA A 56 -5.84 19.77 -12.12
N ASP A 57 -6.15 19.85 -10.82
CA ASP A 57 -5.45 20.75 -9.88
C ASP A 57 -3.93 20.46 -9.79
N GLY A 58 -3.54 19.19 -9.94
CA GLY A 58 -2.13 18.77 -10.05
C GLY A 58 -1.30 18.85 -8.77
N GLY A 59 -1.82 19.43 -7.68
CA GLY A 59 -1.17 19.49 -6.38
C GLY A 59 -0.88 18.09 -5.79
N GLU A 60 0.17 17.97 -4.96
CA GLU A 60 0.53 16.67 -4.36
C GLU A 60 -0.63 16.07 -3.54
N TYR A 61 -1.31 16.90 -2.74
CA TYR A 61 -2.39 16.42 -1.85
C TYR A 61 -3.67 16.05 -2.60
N THR A 62 -4.08 16.86 -3.58
CA THR A 62 -5.23 16.59 -4.45
C THR A 62 -4.99 15.38 -5.34
N THR A 63 -3.79 15.23 -5.90
CA THR A 63 -3.38 14.02 -6.62
C THR A 63 -3.40 12.80 -5.70
N ALA A 64 -2.93 12.90 -4.46
CA ALA A 64 -3.00 11.80 -3.49
C ALA A 64 -4.46 11.42 -3.17
N CYS A 65 -5.36 12.41 -3.00
CA CYS A 65 -6.79 12.17 -2.82
C CYS A 65 -7.40 11.42 -4.01
N ALA A 66 -7.09 11.84 -5.25
CA ALA A 66 -7.51 11.16 -6.47
C ALA A 66 -6.95 9.73 -6.54
N ALA A 67 -5.67 9.54 -6.22
CA ALA A 67 -5.01 8.24 -6.22
C ALA A 67 -5.67 7.24 -5.27
N ALA A 68 -6.05 7.68 -4.07
CA ALA A 68 -6.80 6.86 -3.12
C ALA A 68 -8.21 6.54 -3.62
N ALA A 69 -8.90 7.50 -4.23
CA ALA A 69 -10.24 7.29 -4.80
C ALA A 69 -10.23 6.32 -5.99
N LEU A 70 -9.18 6.35 -6.82
CA LEU A 70 -8.93 5.42 -7.90
C LEU A 70 -8.63 4.01 -7.35
N GLY A 71 -7.75 3.89 -6.35
CA GLY A 71 -7.45 2.61 -5.70
C GLY A 71 -8.68 1.97 -5.05
N PHE A 72 -9.54 2.77 -4.41
CA PHE A 72 -10.80 2.28 -3.83
C PHE A 72 -11.78 1.75 -4.88
N ARG A 73 -11.72 2.26 -6.12
CA ARG A 73 -12.58 1.89 -7.25
C ARG A 73 -11.95 0.86 -8.21
N ALA A 74 -10.84 0.24 -7.82
CA ALA A 74 -10.09 -0.68 -8.68
C ALA A 74 -10.81 -2.01 -8.99
N THR A 75 -12.07 -2.18 -8.59
CA THR A 75 -12.98 -3.21 -9.15
C THR A 75 -13.27 -2.96 -10.63
N ASP A 76 -13.24 -1.69 -11.07
CA ASP A 76 -13.32 -1.29 -12.47
C ASP A 76 -11.90 -1.15 -13.04
N GLU A 77 -11.64 -1.86 -14.14
CA GLU A 77 -10.35 -1.91 -14.83
C GLU A 77 -9.84 -0.52 -15.25
N LYS A 78 -10.73 0.44 -15.58
CA LYS A 78 -10.33 1.80 -15.93
C LYS A 78 -9.73 2.52 -14.72
N PHE A 79 -10.30 2.35 -13.54
CA PHE A 79 -9.79 2.98 -12.32
C PHE A 79 -8.55 2.24 -11.81
N GLU A 80 -8.52 0.92 -11.90
CA GLU A 80 -7.35 0.09 -11.60
C GLU A 80 -6.12 0.54 -12.41
N ARG A 81 -6.22 0.64 -13.74
CA ARG A 81 -5.10 1.05 -14.59
C ARG A 81 -4.55 2.41 -14.19
N ARG A 82 -5.42 3.36 -13.83
CA ARG A 82 -5.01 4.71 -13.39
C ARG A 82 -4.38 4.68 -12.01
N ALA A 83 -4.91 3.88 -11.08
CA ALA A 83 -4.30 3.67 -9.78
C ALA A 83 -2.90 3.04 -9.91
N ARG A 84 -2.74 2.08 -10.83
CA ARG A 84 -1.46 1.45 -11.17
C ARG A 84 -0.45 2.47 -11.69
N GLU A 85 -0.86 3.39 -12.56
CA GLU A 85 0.02 4.48 -13.02
C GLU A 85 0.44 5.40 -11.86
N LEU A 86 -0.49 5.79 -10.98
CA LEU A 86 -0.18 6.62 -9.81
C LEU A 86 0.62 5.89 -8.73
N ALA A 87 0.64 4.55 -8.73
CA ALA A 87 1.52 3.77 -7.85
C ALA A 87 3.00 4.02 -8.18
N LYS A 88 3.30 4.49 -9.40
CA LYS A 88 4.65 4.82 -9.89
C LYS A 88 4.97 6.32 -9.81
N ASP A 89 4.03 7.15 -9.33
CA ASP A 89 4.20 8.60 -9.26
C ASP A 89 5.48 8.99 -8.50
N GLU A 90 6.17 10.04 -8.93
CA GLU A 90 7.41 10.50 -8.30
C GLU A 90 7.21 10.94 -6.84
N ARG A 91 6.01 11.46 -6.53
CA ARG A 91 5.63 11.96 -5.21
C ARG A 91 5.24 10.79 -4.31
N TRP A 92 6.01 10.58 -3.25
CA TRP A 92 5.84 9.42 -2.38
C TRP A 92 4.46 9.38 -1.68
N ARG A 93 3.84 10.53 -1.41
CA ARG A 93 2.50 10.62 -0.82
C ARG A 93 1.41 10.12 -1.77
N VAL A 94 1.54 10.38 -3.06
CA VAL A 94 0.61 9.87 -4.08
C VAL A 94 0.71 8.34 -4.11
N ARG A 95 1.93 7.79 -4.12
CA ARG A 95 2.12 6.33 -4.06
C ARG A 95 1.55 5.70 -2.79
N GLU A 96 1.70 6.34 -1.63
CA GLU A 96 1.08 5.86 -0.38
C GLU A 96 -0.45 5.90 -0.48
N ALA A 97 -1.01 6.94 -1.06
CA ALA A 97 -2.46 7.10 -1.18
C ALA A 97 -3.11 6.03 -2.06
N VAL A 98 -2.43 5.54 -3.11
CA VAL A 98 -2.89 4.34 -3.85
C VAL A 98 -3.09 3.15 -2.91
N THR A 99 -2.12 2.90 -2.03
CA THR A 99 -2.21 1.78 -1.07
C THR A 99 -3.33 1.97 -0.04
N ILE A 100 -3.57 3.21 0.40
CA ILE A 100 -4.73 3.55 1.25
C ILE A 100 -6.04 3.20 0.51
N GLY A 101 -6.16 3.59 -0.77
CA GLY A 101 -7.31 3.26 -1.61
C GLY A 101 -7.55 1.75 -1.72
N LEU A 102 -6.50 0.98 -2.02
CA LEU A 102 -6.57 -0.49 -2.11
C LEU A 102 -6.92 -1.14 -0.77
N GLN A 103 -6.42 -0.64 0.35
CA GLN A 103 -6.79 -1.13 1.68
C GLN A 103 -8.26 -0.85 2.00
N LEU A 104 -8.77 0.32 1.61
CA LEU A 104 -10.20 0.64 1.74
C LEU A 104 -11.06 -0.25 0.85
N LEU A 105 -10.58 -0.60 -0.36
CA LEU A 105 -11.24 -1.60 -1.21
C LEU A 105 -11.29 -2.94 -0.48
N GLY A 106 -10.17 -3.37 0.11
CA GLY A 106 -10.09 -4.61 0.91
C GLY A 106 -11.04 -4.65 2.11
N ASP A 107 -11.38 -3.51 2.71
CA ASP A 107 -12.38 -3.44 3.79
C ASP A 107 -13.78 -3.86 3.28
N SER A 108 -14.10 -3.62 2.01
CA SER A 108 -15.42 -3.90 1.40
C SER A 108 -15.46 -5.11 0.48
N ASP A 109 -14.37 -5.41 -0.22
CA ASP A 109 -14.25 -6.51 -1.19
C ASP A 109 -12.82 -7.06 -1.18
N LEU A 110 -12.60 -7.97 -0.24
CA LEU A 110 -11.31 -8.60 -0.02
C LEU A 110 -10.89 -9.51 -1.18
N GLN A 111 -11.85 -10.11 -1.90
CA GLN A 111 -11.56 -11.05 -3.00
C GLN A 111 -11.06 -10.32 -4.25
N THR A 112 -11.64 -9.16 -4.56
CA THR A 112 -11.08 -8.28 -5.60
C THR A 112 -9.67 -7.82 -5.20
N LEU A 113 -9.47 -7.39 -3.95
CA LEU A 113 -8.14 -7.01 -3.48
C LEU A 113 -7.13 -8.15 -3.66
N PHE A 114 -7.47 -9.39 -3.28
CA PHE A 114 -6.59 -10.55 -3.47
C PHE A 114 -6.19 -10.79 -4.91
N SER A 115 -7.11 -10.59 -5.85
CA SER A 115 -6.84 -10.73 -7.28
C SER A 115 -5.87 -9.64 -7.76
N LEU A 116 -6.12 -8.40 -7.35
CA LEU A 116 -5.29 -7.24 -7.70
C LEU A 116 -3.87 -7.35 -7.16
N VAL A 117 -3.70 -7.63 -5.86
CA VAL A 117 -2.36 -7.69 -5.25
C VAL A 117 -1.53 -8.85 -5.78
N ARG A 118 -2.14 -9.96 -6.21
CA ARG A 118 -1.41 -11.02 -6.90
C ARG A 118 -0.94 -10.59 -8.27
N ALA A 119 -1.81 -9.96 -9.07
CA ALA A 119 -1.43 -9.44 -10.38
C ALA A 119 -0.33 -8.38 -10.28
N TRP A 120 -0.46 -7.44 -9.35
CA TRP A 120 0.51 -6.37 -9.13
C TRP A 120 1.82 -6.85 -8.48
N ALA A 121 1.80 -7.98 -7.77
CA ALA A 121 3.03 -8.60 -7.27
C ALA A 121 3.93 -9.11 -8.39
N ASP A 122 3.38 -9.41 -9.56
CA ASP A 122 4.09 -9.87 -10.76
C ASP A 122 4.31 -8.76 -11.80
N ASP A 123 4.03 -7.50 -11.45
CA ASP A 123 4.27 -6.37 -12.32
C ASP A 123 5.77 -6.19 -12.61
N GLU A 124 6.13 -5.64 -13.77
CA GLU A 124 7.54 -5.36 -14.09
C GLU A 124 8.11 -4.19 -13.25
N ASP A 125 7.25 -3.28 -12.76
CA ASP A 125 7.69 -2.12 -12.00
C ASP A 125 7.75 -2.39 -10.47
N PRO A 126 8.93 -2.24 -9.82
CA PRO A 126 9.05 -2.43 -8.38
C PRO A 126 8.14 -1.55 -7.51
N LEU A 127 7.69 -0.39 -8.01
CA LEU A 127 6.76 0.49 -7.28
C LEU A 127 5.32 -0.06 -7.29
N VAL A 128 4.91 -0.75 -8.34
CA VAL A 128 3.61 -1.44 -8.40
C VAL A 128 3.64 -2.67 -7.50
N GLN A 129 4.72 -3.46 -7.55
CA GLN A 129 4.97 -4.57 -6.61
C GLN A 129 4.94 -4.09 -5.15
N ARG A 130 5.54 -2.92 -4.87
CA ARG A 130 5.53 -2.29 -3.54
C ARG A 130 4.11 -1.93 -3.11
N ALA A 131 3.28 -1.41 -4.02
CA ALA A 131 1.89 -1.12 -3.71
C ALA A 131 1.11 -2.39 -3.35
N ALA A 132 1.32 -3.50 -4.06
CA ALA A 132 0.71 -4.79 -3.75
C ALA A 132 1.08 -5.27 -2.33
N ALA A 133 2.38 -5.31 -2.02
CA ALA A 133 2.87 -5.79 -0.73
C ALA A 133 2.37 -4.93 0.44
N VAL A 134 2.40 -3.60 0.29
CA VAL A 134 1.94 -2.67 1.34
C VAL A 134 0.42 -2.70 1.51
N ALA A 135 -0.34 -2.85 0.42
CA ALA A 135 -1.80 -2.91 0.49
C ALA A 135 -2.29 -4.14 1.26
N ILE A 136 -1.76 -5.33 0.96
CA ILE A 136 -2.18 -6.56 1.66
C ILE A 136 -1.59 -6.69 3.07
N CYS A 137 -0.40 -6.14 3.32
CA CYS A 137 0.23 -6.17 4.65
C CYS A 137 -0.32 -5.10 5.61
N GLU A 138 -1.63 -4.98 5.66
CA GLU A 138 -2.39 -4.14 6.56
C GLU A 138 -3.11 -5.02 7.60
N PRO A 139 -2.73 -4.97 8.89
CA PRO A 139 -3.24 -5.87 9.92
C PRO A 139 -4.76 -6.03 9.97
N ARG A 140 -5.54 -4.97 9.70
CA ARG A 140 -7.02 -5.08 9.73
C ARG A 140 -7.59 -5.99 8.63
N LEU A 141 -6.85 -6.24 7.54
CA LEU A 141 -7.25 -7.11 6.43
C LEU A 141 -6.86 -8.59 6.66
N LEU A 142 -5.93 -8.85 7.58
CA LEU A 142 -5.37 -10.19 7.80
C LEU A 142 -6.09 -10.94 8.93
N ARG A 143 -7.42 -11.01 8.85
CA ARG A 143 -8.28 -11.66 9.86
C ARG A 143 -8.59 -13.12 9.56
N THR A 144 -8.20 -13.62 8.40
CA THR A 144 -8.44 -15.00 7.95
C THR A 144 -7.12 -15.64 7.54
N SER A 145 -7.03 -16.96 7.67
CA SER A 145 -5.87 -17.73 7.18
C SER A 145 -5.67 -17.57 5.68
N GLU A 146 -6.75 -17.39 4.91
CA GLU A 146 -6.65 -17.07 3.48
C GLU A 146 -5.92 -15.75 3.26
N ALA A 147 -6.34 -14.66 3.94
CA ALA A 147 -5.71 -13.35 3.80
C ALA A 147 -4.23 -13.38 4.20
N ALA A 148 -3.91 -14.05 5.31
CA ALA A 148 -2.53 -14.21 5.77
C ALA A 148 -1.68 -14.97 4.73
N ARG A 149 -2.21 -16.07 4.16
CA ARG A 149 -1.55 -16.81 3.09
C ARG A 149 -1.31 -15.95 1.85
N ILE A 150 -2.24 -15.07 1.47
CA ILE A 150 -2.05 -14.17 0.32
C ILE A 150 -0.98 -13.12 0.64
N ALA A 151 -0.95 -12.59 1.86
CA ALA A 151 0.10 -11.66 2.27
C ALA A 151 1.50 -12.31 2.22
N ILE A 152 1.63 -13.57 2.67
CA ILE A 152 2.86 -14.35 2.59
C ILE A 152 3.24 -14.59 1.12
N GLU A 153 2.28 -15.01 0.28
CA GLU A 153 2.46 -15.22 -1.16
C GLU A 153 2.97 -13.95 -1.86
N VAL A 154 2.34 -12.80 -1.62
CA VAL A 154 2.74 -11.52 -2.20
C VAL A 154 4.13 -11.09 -1.73
N CYS A 155 4.44 -11.26 -0.43
CA CYS A 155 5.78 -10.98 0.09
C CYS A 155 6.84 -11.86 -0.59
N GLN A 156 6.55 -13.14 -0.81
CA GLN A 156 7.45 -14.06 -1.50
C GLN A 156 7.68 -13.62 -2.95
N ARG A 157 6.61 -13.48 -3.75
CA ARG A 157 6.70 -13.09 -5.17
C ARG A 157 7.48 -11.80 -5.36
N THR A 158 7.15 -10.75 -4.60
CA THR A 158 7.81 -9.45 -4.74
C THR A 158 9.26 -9.47 -4.24
N THR A 159 9.60 -10.34 -3.28
CA THR A 159 10.98 -10.58 -2.89
C THR A 159 11.74 -11.30 -4.01
N ASP A 160 11.14 -12.33 -4.61
CA ASP A 160 11.72 -13.09 -5.72
C ASP A 160 11.99 -12.21 -6.96
N HIS A 161 11.04 -11.34 -7.31
CA HIS A 161 11.22 -10.35 -8.38
C HIS A 161 12.36 -9.38 -8.06
N LEU A 162 12.43 -8.87 -6.83
CA LEU A 162 13.51 -7.96 -6.42
C LEU A 162 14.90 -8.62 -6.54
N ILE A 163 15.04 -9.88 -6.13
CA ILE A 163 16.32 -10.60 -6.24
C ILE A 163 16.61 -11.07 -7.68
N ALA A 164 15.60 -11.28 -8.51
CA ALA A 164 15.81 -11.61 -9.93
C ALA A 164 16.38 -10.42 -10.72
N LEU A 165 16.21 -9.19 -10.24
CA LEU A 165 16.77 -8.00 -10.88
C LEU A 165 18.31 -8.06 -10.94
N PRO A 166 18.92 -7.61 -12.06
CA PRO A 166 20.36 -7.41 -12.15
C PRO A 166 20.87 -6.48 -11.04
N ALA A 167 22.10 -6.71 -10.57
CA ALA A 167 22.68 -5.97 -9.43
C ALA A 167 22.64 -4.44 -9.57
N GLN A 168 22.71 -3.91 -10.80
CA GLN A 168 22.61 -2.48 -11.05
C GLN A 168 21.15 -1.97 -10.97
N ALA A 169 20.18 -2.75 -11.44
CA ALA A 169 18.75 -2.42 -11.36
C ALA A 169 18.24 -2.40 -9.91
N ARG A 170 18.79 -3.25 -9.04
CA ARG A 170 18.50 -3.24 -7.59
C ARG A 170 18.88 -1.94 -6.89
N LYS A 171 19.80 -1.14 -7.46
CA LYS A 171 20.23 0.15 -6.91
C LYS A 171 19.31 1.31 -7.28
N THR A 172 18.34 1.09 -8.17
CA THR A 172 17.38 2.14 -8.56
C THR A 172 16.53 2.59 -7.37
N PRO A 173 16.02 3.84 -7.38
CA PRO A 173 15.12 4.32 -6.32
C PRO A 173 13.86 3.45 -6.13
N ALA A 174 13.30 2.93 -7.24
CA ALA A 174 12.14 2.04 -7.24
C ALA A 174 12.43 0.74 -6.49
N ALA A 175 13.47 0.00 -6.90
CA ALA A 175 13.86 -1.27 -6.26
C ALA A 175 14.23 -1.08 -4.77
N ARG A 176 14.93 0.01 -4.43
CA ARG A 176 15.23 0.36 -3.03
C ARG A 176 13.97 0.65 -2.22
N THR A 177 12.94 1.24 -2.83
CA THR A 177 11.66 1.51 -2.18
C THR A 177 10.92 0.20 -1.90
N LEU A 178 10.85 -0.71 -2.88
CA LEU A 178 10.31 -2.06 -2.69
C LEU A 178 11.03 -2.81 -1.57
N ARG A 179 12.36 -2.89 -1.62
CA ARG A 179 13.20 -3.52 -0.59
C ARG A 179 12.88 -2.99 0.81
N LYS A 180 12.75 -1.66 0.97
CA LYS A 180 12.40 -1.04 2.25
C LYS A 180 11.02 -1.47 2.74
N SER A 181 10.01 -1.50 1.85
CA SER A 181 8.68 -2.01 2.18
C SER A 181 8.73 -3.48 2.61
N LEU A 182 9.49 -4.34 1.91
CA LEU A 182 9.67 -5.75 2.27
C LEU A 182 10.37 -5.94 3.62
N GLY A 183 11.24 -5.00 4.02
CA GLY A 183 11.82 -4.91 5.36
C GLY A 183 10.82 -4.67 6.51
N TYR A 184 9.52 -4.55 6.19
CA TYR A 184 8.42 -4.44 7.14
C TYR A 184 7.29 -5.44 6.86
N CYS A 185 6.90 -5.61 5.58
CA CYS A 185 5.74 -6.40 5.15
C CYS A 185 5.79 -7.85 5.64
N TRP A 186 6.94 -8.52 5.52
CA TRP A 186 7.12 -9.89 6.01
C TRP A 186 6.75 -10.05 7.48
N SER A 187 7.12 -9.11 8.35
CA SER A 187 6.77 -9.19 9.76
C SER A 187 5.26 -9.10 10.01
N VAL A 188 4.51 -8.40 9.15
CA VAL A 188 3.05 -8.31 9.24
C VAL A 188 2.41 -9.60 8.73
N ALA A 189 2.83 -10.07 7.55
CA ALA A 189 2.33 -11.30 6.95
C ALA A 189 2.55 -12.53 7.85
N VAL A 190 3.78 -12.70 8.35
CA VAL A 190 4.13 -13.83 9.25
C VAL A 190 3.40 -13.73 10.59
N ALA A 191 3.19 -12.52 11.14
CA ALA A 191 2.46 -12.38 12.38
C ALA A 191 0.98 -12.70 12.27
N ALA A 192 0.39 -12.63 11.06
CA ALA A 192 -1.00 -12.98 10.83
C ALA A 192 -1.24 -14.49 10.79
N ASP A 193 -0.29 -15.27 10.30
CA ASP A 193 -0.29 -16.73 10.37
C ASP A 193 1.14 -17.25 10.58
N PRO A 194 1.58 -17.38 11.85
CA PRO A 194 2.94 -17.85 12.14
C PRO A 194 3.18 -19.29 11.67
N GLY A 195 2.15 -20.15 11.68
CA GLY A 195 2.27 -21.55 11.30
C GLY A 195 2.61 -21.70 9.82
N ALA A 196 1.96 -20.93 8.95
CA ALA A 196 2.29 -20.90 7.52
C ALA A 196 3.51 -20.01 7.22
N GLY A 197 3.67 -18.88 7.92
CA GLY A 197 4.63 -17.84 7.58
C GLY A 197 6.06 -18.10 8.05
N LEU A 198 6.25 -18.68 9.25
CA LEU A 198 7.61 -18.90 9.80
C LEU A 198 8.46 -19.85 8.94
N PRO A 199 7.94 -21.01 8.45
CA PRO A 199 8.72 -21.88 7.58
C PRO A 199 9.18 -21.19 6.30
N VAL A 200 8.29 -20.41 5.66
CA VAL A 200 8.60 -19.66 4.43
C VAL A 200 9.65 -18.58 4.71
N PHE A 201 9.47 -17.79 5.77
CA PHE A 201 10.41 -16.74 6.13
C PHE A 201 11.79 -17.28 6.54
N ALA A 202 11.85 -18.45 7.16
CA ALA A 202 13.10 -19.11 7.54
C ALA A 202 13.87 -19.68 6.34
N ALA A 203 13.17 -20.02 5.25
CA ALA A 203 13.76 -20.54 4.02
C ALA A 203 14.36 -19.46 3.11
N LEU A 204 14.20 -18.18 3.42
CA LEU A 204 14.77 -17.08 2.65
C LEU A 204 16.31 -17.12 2.65
N ASP A 205 16.91 -17.15 1.47
CA ASP A 205 18.37 -17.28 1.29
C ASP A 205 19.12 -15.99 1.67
N VAL A 206 19.64 -15.95 2.91
CA VAL A 206 20.43 -14.83 3.42
C VAL A 206 21.85 -14.76 2.85
N GLY A 207 22.21 -15.59 1.86
CA GLY A 207 23.41 -15.42 1.05
C GLY A 207 23.36 -14.17 0.15
N ASP A 208 22.16 -13.75 -0.27
CA ASP A 208 21.97 -12.50 -1.01
C ASP A 208 21.95 -11.28 -0.05
N PRO A 209 22.71 -10.20 -0.31
CA PRO A 209 22.77 -9.04 0.58
C PRO A 209 21.45 -8.28 0.76
N ASP A 210 20.59 -8.27 -0.26
CA ASP A 210 19.28 -7.63 -0.18
C ASP A 210 18.33 -8.48 0.66
N MET A 211 18.35 -9.80 0.47
CA MET A 211 17.61 -10.75 1.29
C MET A 211 18.03 -10.70 2.76
N ALA A 212 19.33 -10.75 3.03
CA ALA A 212 19.89 -10.66 4.38
C ALA A 212 19.43 -9.39 5.11
N TRP A 213 19.38 -8.26 4.39
CA TRP A 213 18.86 -7.02 4.94
C TRP A 213 17.36 -7.07 5.22
N ILE A 214 16.55 -7.60 4.29
CA ILE A 214 15.09 -7.76 4.47
C ILE A 214 14.81 -8.61 5.71
N VAL A 215 15.46 -9.77 5.83
CA VAL A 215 15.31 -10.68 6.97
C VAL A 215 15.72 -9.97 8.28
N THR A 216 16.86 -9.27 8.27
CA THR A 216 17.35 -8.54 9.44
C THR A 216 16.39 -7.44 9.89
N GLN A 217 15.82 -6.66 8.96
CA GLN A 217 14.87 -5.61 9.32
C GLN A 217 13.58 -6.17 9.92
N ASN A 218 13.08 -7.29 9.38
CA ASN A 218 11.86 -7.92 9.88
C ASN A 218 12.05 -8.56 11.25
N ARG A 219 13.18 -9.22 11.51
CA ARG A 219 13.50 -9.81 12.83
C ARG A 219 13.52 -8.77 13.96
N ARG A 220 13.80 -7.50 13.65
CA ARG A 220 13.76 -6.39 14.62
C ARG A 220 12.36 -5.89 14.95
N LYS A 221 11.33 -6.30 14.19
CA LYS A 221 9.96 -5.88 14.44
C LYS A 221 9.42 -6.68 15.61
N LYS A 222 8.98 -5.98 16.67
CA LYS A 222 8.49 -6.58 17.93
C LYS A 222 7.53 -7.76 17.70
N ARG A 223 6.62 -7.63 16.72
CA ARG A 223 5.66 -8.67 16.34
C ARG A 223 6.31 -10.00 15.93
N LEU A 224 7.40 -9.94 15.16
CA LEU A 224 8.10 -11.13 14.67
C LEU A 224 9.18 -11.60 15.66
N ALA A 225 9.89 -10.67 16.31
CA ALA A 225 10.87 -10.99 17.34
C ALA A 225 10.29 -11.91 18.43
N LYS A 226 9.10 -11.55 18.95
CA LYS A 226 8.40 -12.34 19.95
C LYS A 226 8.06 -13.76 19.48
N LEU A 227 7.58 -13.91 18.24
CA LEU A 227 7.24 -15.23 17.68
C LEU A 227 8.47 -16.13 17.55
N LEU A 228 9.62 -15.55 17.18
CA LEU A 228 10.87 -16.29 17.06
C LEU A 228 11.41 -16.73 18.42
N GLU A 229 11.29 -15.88 19.45
CA GLU A 229 11.64 -16.24 20.84
C GLU A 229 10.75 -17.37 21.39
N ASP A 230 9.46 -17.35 21.06
CA ASP A 230 8.50 -18.36 21.53
C ASP A 230 8.67 -19.70 20.78
N SER A 231 9.14 -19.69 19.53
CA SER A 231 9.38 -20.89 18.71
C SER A 231 10.69 -21.63 19.07
N GLN A 232 11.56 -21.01 19.88
CA GLN A 232 12.83 -21.57 20.35
C GLN A 232 12.75 -22.18 21.76
N ARG A 233 11.59 -22.08 22.41
CA ARG A 233 11.29 -22.67 23.71
C ARG A 233 10.55 -23.99 23.54
#